data_AF-A0AAD8Y536-F1
#
_entry.id   AF-A0AAD8Y536-F1
#
_cell.length_a   1.000
_cell.length_b   1.000
_cell.length_c   1.000
_cell.angle_alpha   90.00
_cell.angle_beta   90.00
_cell.angle_gamma   90.00
#
_symmetry.space_group_name_H-M   'P 1'
#
loop_
_entity.id
_entity.type
_entity.pdbx_description
1 polymer ?
#
loop_
_entity_poly.entity_id
_entity_poly.type
_entity_poly.pdbx_seq_one_letter_code
_entity_poly.pdbx_strand_id
1 'polypeptide(L)'
;KYNLLLAYYTKHHHTLIPVADATLGRWVQRQRSYYKQGILAESRIKALNQVKFVFDARNHNNKVPKVKKWQKRSWEERYTELKMYYDERGHSNVPLKSGSLGGWVQYQRQCHDKGKLSTSQIDKLKGIDFIWNVRKHQWEQRFIEVKEFIETNGHSCIPSTSEYKSLQAWCGKQRTLWKMKQANSTTTCALTDEREERLDAINFDWQTSHEYVWQSRLEQLKAYKQENGHLNLSKNDGDLGVWVDTQRTEMRFKMDGHHTHLTDERIDELERLGFGWSIRDAAKKE
;
A
#
# COMPACT_ATOMS: atom_id res chain seq x y z
N LYS A 1 23.30 15.34 -39.19
CA LYS A 1 22.28 15.55 -40.25
C LYS A 1 20.84 15.66 -39.71
N TYR A 2 20.44 14.89 -38.69
CA TYR A 2 19.14 15.08 -38.02
C TYR A 2 18.96 16.48 -37.41
N ASN A 3 19.96 17.01 -36.71
CA ASN A 3 19.90 18.38 -36.16
C ASN A 3 19.77 19.47 -37.25
N LEU A 4 20.31 19.24 -38.45
CA LEU A 4 20.14 20.15 -39.60
C LEU A 4 18.71 20.10 -40.15
N LEU A 5 18.08 18.91 -40.15
CA LEU A 5 16.67 18.76 -40.50
C LEU A 5 15.76 19.42 -39.46
N LEU A 6 16.11 19.33 -38.17
CA LEU A 6 15.38 20.01 -37.09
C LEU A 6 15.46 21.54 -37.26
N ALA A 7 16.65 22.09 -37.49
CA ALA A 7 16.84 23.52 -37.75
C ALA A 7 16.05 24.00 -38.99
N TYR A 8 16.02 23.19 -40.05
CA TYR A 8 15.22 23.47 -41.25
C TYR A 8 13.72 23.48 -40.95
N TYR A 9 13.22 22.49 -40.20
CA TYR A 9 11.81 22.40 -39.83
C TYR A 9 11.37 23.55 -38.92
N THR A 10 12.21 23.99 -37.98
CA THR A 10 11.92 25.17 -37.15
C THR A 10 11.78 26.44 -37.99
N LYS A 11 12.55 26.56 -39.07
CA LYS A 11 12.55 27.73 -39.96
C LYS A 11 11.41 27.73 -41.00
N HIS A 12 11.09 26.56 -41.56
CA HIS A 12 10.20 26.45 -42.72
C HIS A 12 8.87 25.73 -42.42
N HIS A 13 8.73 25.16 -41.22
CA HIS A 13 7.56 24.39 -40.78
C HIS A 13 7.19 23.20 -41.69
N HIS A 14 8.13 22.75 -42.53
CA HIS A 14 8.03 21.56 -43.35
C HIS A 14 9.39 20.85 -43.49
N THR A 15 9.35 19.60 -43.98
CA THR A 15 10.55 18.76 -44.19
C THR A 15 10.83 18.45 -45.67
N LEU A 16 10.14 19.16 -46.57
CA LEU A 16 10.36 19.10 -48.02
C LEU A 16 11.59 19.92 -48.44
N ILE A 17 12.77 19.31 -48.32
CA ILE A 17 14.04 19.94 -48.69
C ILE A 17 14.30 19.71 -50.19
N PRO A 18 14.48 20.77 -51.00
CA PRO A 18 14.83 20.64 -52.42
C PRO A 18 16.12 19.86 -52.62
N VAL A 19 16.17 19.03 -53.66
CA VAL A 19 17.34 18.19 -53.99
C VAL A 19 18.59 19.03 -54.30
N ALA A 20 18.41 20.30 -54.66
CA ALA A 20 19.47 21.28 -54.88
C ALA A 20 20.37 21.53 -53.66
N ASP A 21 19.87 21.30 -52.43
CA ASP A 21 20.71 21.30 -51.23
C ASP A 21 21.40 19.92 -51.09
N ALA A 22 22.58 19.85 -51.72
CA ALA A 22 23.29 18.62 -52.03
C ALA A 22 23.55 17.68 -50.82
N THR A 23 23.68 18.21 -49.61
CA THR A 23 24.13 17.39 -48.45
C THR A 23 22.98 16.91 -47.58
N LEU A 24 21.97 17.75 -47.36
CA LEU A 24 20.79 17.45 -46.56
C LEU A 24 19.68 16.82 -47.41
N GLY A 25 19.46 17.32 -48.64
CA GLY A 25 18.48 16.78 -49.58
C GLY A 25 18.75 15.31 -49.93
N ARG A 26 20.00 14.95 -50.26
CA ARG A 26 20.39 13.54 -50.50
C ARG A 26 20.22 12.67 -49.27
N TRP A 27 20.48 13.20 -48.07
CA TRP A 27 20.31 12.44 -46.83
C TRP A 27 18.82 12.18 -46.54
N VAL A 28 17.98 13.19 -46.71
CA VAL A 28 16.51 13.08 -46.64
C VAL A 28 16.00 12.00 -47.61
N GLN A 29 16.46 12.02 -48.86
CA GLN A 29 16.08 11.02 -49.86
C GLN A 29 16.51 9.60 -49.47
N ARG A 30 17.72 9.43 -48.90
CA ARG A 30 18.17 8.14 -48.36
C ARG A 30 17.30 7.67 -47.21
N GLN A 31 16.91 8.55 -46.27
CA GLN A 31 16.01 8.16 -45.18
C GLN A 31 14.64 7.69 -45.73
N ARG A 32 14.11 8.36 -46.77
CA ARG A 32 12.89 7.91 -47.47
C ARG A 32 13.07 6.52 -48.12
N SER A 33 14.21 6.28 -48.78
CA SER A 33 14.55 5.00 -49.38
C SER A 33 14.64 3.87 -48.35
N TYR A 34 15.35 4.10 -47.24
CA TYR A 34 15.49 3.13 -46.15
C TYR A 34 14.17 2.82 -45.44
N TYR A 35 13.31 3.82 -45.28
CA TYR A 35 11.97 3.62 -44.77
C TYR A 35 11.12 2.75 -45.71
N LYS A 36 11.18 3.02 -47.03
CA LYS A 36 10.47 2.22 -48.04
C LYS A 36 10.97 0.77 -48.10
N GLN A 37 12.26 0.55 -47.88
CA GLN A 37 12.89 -0.78 -47.85
C GLN A 37 12.71 -1.50 -46.51
N GLY A 38 12.12 -0.87 -45.49
CA GLY A 38 11.90 -1.46 -44.17
C GLY A 38 13.17 -1.63 -43.31
N ILE A 39 14.30 -1.02 -43.72
CA ILE A 39 15.61 -1.17 -43.07
C ILE A 39 15.97 0.02 -42.15
N LEU A 40 15.06 0.98 -41.98
CA LEU A 40 15.29 2.13 -41.12
C LEU A 40 15.00 1.78 -39.66
N ALA A 41 16.00 1.94 -38.79
CA ALA A 41 15.87 1.63 -37.36
C ALA A 41 14.69 2.36 -36.69
N GLU A 42 13.99 1.69 -35.77
CA GLU A 42 12.79 2.22 -35.11
C GLU A 42 13.08 3.51 -34.32
N SER A 43 14.24 3.60 -33.67
CA SER A 43 14.72 4.80 -32.97
C SER A 43 14.87 6.00 -33.92
N ARG A 44 15.29 5.75 -35.17
CA ARG A 44 15.42 6.78 -36.20
C ARG A 44 14.07 7.22 -36.75
N ILE A 45 13.12 6.30 -36.89
CA ILE A 45 11.73 6.61 -37.28
C ILE A 45 11.06 7.49 -36.22
N LYS A 46 11.21 7.15 -34.94
CA LYS A 46 10.68 7.93 -33.81
C LYS A 46 11.24 9.36 -33.82
N ALA A 47 12.53 9.53 -34.02
CA ALA A 47 13.14 10.86 -34.14
C ALA A 47 12.57 11.64 -35.35
N LEU A 48 12.52 11.05 -36.54
CA LEU A 48 11.99 11.73 -37.73
C LEU A 48 10.50 12.11 -37.59
N ASN A 49 9.69 11.35 -36.85
CA ASN A 49 8.30 11.71 -36.57
C ASN A 49 8.15 12.96 -35.70
N GLN A 50 9.08 13.22 -34.78
CA GLN A 50 9.04 14.43 -33.93
C GLN A 50 9.12 15.72 -34.75
N VAL A 51 9.76 15.68 -35.92
CA VAL A 51 9.89 16.82 -36.85
C VAL A 51 8.89 16.76 -38.00
N LYS A 52 7.78 16.03 -37.84
CA LYS A 52 6.73 15.82 -38.87
C LYS A 52 7.34 15.47 -40.24
N PHE A 53 8.33 14.57 -40.24
CA PHE A 53 9.05 14.21 -41.45
C PHE A 53 8.15 13.53 -42.49
N VAL A 54 8.15 14.06 -43.71
CA VAL A 54 7.38 13.50 -44.82
C VAL A 54 8.19 12.40 -45.51
N PHE A 55 7.82 11.15 -45.24
CA PHE A 55 8.46 9.96 -45.81
C PHE A 55 8.10 9.72 -47.29
N ASP A 56 6.92 10.15 -47.74
CA ASP A 56 6.51 10.08 -49.14
C ASP A 56 6.15 11.49 -49.66
N ALA A 57 7.05 12.07 -50.45
CA ALA A 57 6.91 13.42 -51.00
C ALA A 57 6.39 13.44 -52.45
N ARG A 58 6.01 12.29 -53.03
CA ARG A 58 5.51 12.22 -54.42
C ARG A 58 4.00 12.40 -54.55
N ASN A 59 3.28 12.47 -53.43
CA ASN A 59 1.83 12.52 -53.42
C ASN A 59 1.35 13.69 -52.54
N HIS A 60 1.08 14.84 -53.16
CA HIS A 60 0.54 16.02 -52.45
C HIS A 60 -0.94 15.87 -52.05
N ASN A 61 -1.60 14.77 -52.43
CA ASN A 61 -2.92 14.43 -51.94
C ASN A 61 -2.81 13.66 -50.62
N ASN A 62 -2.99 14.45 -49.57
CA ASN A 62 -2.97 14.12 -48.16
C ASN A 62 -3.87 12.92 -47.81
N LYS A 63 -3.37 11.70 -47.99
CA LYS A 63 -3.69 10.59 -47.08
C LYS A 63 -2.43 10.37 -46.25
N VAL A 64 -2.38 11.05 -45.10
CA VAL A 64 -1.54 10.62 -43.97
C VAL A 64 -1.63 9.09 -43.95
N PRO A 65 -0.51 8.35 -44.06
CA PRO A 65 -0.55 6.89 -43.98
C PRO A 65 -1.35 6.60 -42.73
N LYS A 66 -2.49 5.89 -42.87
CA LYS A 66 -3.35 5.58 -41.73
C LYS A 66 -2.43 5.10 -40.62
N VAL A 67 -2.21 5.94 -39.60
CA VAL A 67 -1.37 5.61 -38.47
C VAL A 67 -1.92 4.27 -38.03
N LYS A 68 -1.07 3.23 -38.04
CA LYS A 68 -1.51 1.85 -37.79
C LYS A 68 -2.52 1.89 -36.65
N LYS A 69 -3.78 1.58 -37.00
CA LYS A 69 -4.91 1.45 -36.09
C LYS A 69 -4.38 0.80 -34.82
N TRP A 70 -4.51 1.48 -33.66
CA TRP A 70 -4.05 1.06 -32.33
C TRP A 70 -3.44 -0.34 -32.33
N GLN A 71 -2.13 -0.43 -32.53
CA GLN A 71 -1.48 -1.74 -32.58
C GLN A 71 -1.66 -2.35 -31.19
N LYS A 72 -2.51 -3.38 -31.11
CA LYS A 72 -2.85 -4.04 -29.84
C LYS A 72 -1.53 -4.56 -29.26
N ARG A 73 -1.09 -3.96 -28.15
CA ARG A 73 0.11 -4.45 -27.43
C ARG A 73 -0.06 -5.94 -27.19
N SER A 74 0.97 -6.69 -27.53
CA SER A 74 1.07 -8.11 -27.27
C SER A 74 1.07 -8.37 -25.76
N TRP A 75 0.80 -9.61 -25.38
CA TRP A 75 0.88 -10.01 -23.98
C TRP A 75 2.30 -9.80 -23.41
N GLU A 76 3.34 -10.07 -24.21
CA GLU A 76 4.75 -9.92 -23.83
C GLU A 76 5.16 -8.47 -23.56
N GLU A 77 4.71 -7.53 -24.40
CA GLU A 77 4.95 -6.10 -24.17
C GLU A 77 4.30 -5.64 -22.85
N ARG A 78 3.09 -6.12 -22.55
CA ARG A 78 2.39 -5.79 -21.31
C ARG A 78 3.00 -6.45 -20.08
N TYR A 79 3.45 -7.68 -20.20
CA TYR A 79 4.20 -8.36 -19.15
C TYR A 79 5.52 -7.62 -18.85
N THR A 80 6.22 -7.14 -19.88
CA THR A 80 7.44 -6.33 -19.71
C THR A 80 7.15 -5.03 -18.93
N GLU A 81 6.06 -4.32 -19.25
CA GLU A 81 5.61 -3.15 -18.49
C GLU A 81 5.30 -3.48 -17.02
N LEU A 82 4.65 -4.61 -16.77
CA LEU A 82 4.35 -5.07 -15.41
C LEU A 82 5.61 -5.45 -14.64
N LYS A 83 6.57 -6.11 -15.31
CA LYS A 83 7.85 -6.46 -14.69
C LYS A 83 8.63 -5.20 -14.29
N MET A 84 8.69 -4.19 -15.16
CA MET A 84 9.29 -2.90 -14.80
C MET A 84 8.61 -2.27 -13.59
N TYR A 85 7.26 -2.30 -13.55
CA TYR A 85 6.52 -1.82 -12.38
C TYR A 85 6.88 -2.59 -11.10
N TYR A 86 7.00 -3.92 -11.18
CA TYR A 86 7.41 -4.75 -10.06
C TYR A 86 8.83 -4.41 -9.60
N ASP A 87 9.78 -4.29 -10.52
CA ASP A 87 11.17 -3.95 -10.21
C ASP A 87 11.28 -2.54 -9.55
N GLU A 88 10.42 -1.59 -9.95
CA GLU A 88 10.38 -0.23 -9.37
C GLU A 88 9.66 -0.15 -8.01
N ARG A 89 8.62 -0.96 -7.78
CA ARG A 89 7.71 -0.83 -6.63
C ARG A 89 7.85 -1.95 -5.60
N GLY A 90 8.55 -3.03 -5.94
CA GLY A 90 8.66 -4.25 -5.13
C GLY A 90 7.37 -5.08 -5.07
N HIS A 91 6.34 -4.75 -5.85
CA HIS A 91 5.09 -5.49 -5.86
C HIS A 91 4.34 -5.38 -7.21
N SER A 92 3.51 -6.38 -7.50
CA SER A 92 2.72 -6.47 -8.74
C SER A 92 1.31 -5.85 -8.64
N ASN A 93 0.99 -5.19 -7.51
CA ASN A 93 -0.32 -4.57 -7.29
C ASN A 93 -0.50 -3.23 -8.02
N VAL A 94 -0.78 -3.29 -9.32
CA VAL A 94 -1.06 -2.09 -10.14
C VAL A 94 -2.50 -1.61 -9.92
N PRO A 95 -2.74 -0.36 -9.47
CA PRO A 95 -4.08 0.21 -9.35
C PRO A 95 -4.80 0.28 -10.71
N LEU A 96 -6.11 0.03 -10.72
CA LEU A 96 -6.93 0.13 -11.94
C LEU A 96 -6.84 1.52 -12.60
N LYS A 97 -6.69 2.58 -11.77
CA LYS A 97 -6.57 3.96 -12.22
C LYS A 97 -5.22 4.28 -12.90
N SER A 98 -4.24 3.39 -12.85
CA SER A 98 -2.93 3.54 -13.52
C SER A 98 -2.99 3.31 -15.04
N GLY A 99 -4.13 3.65 -15.65
CA GLY A 99 -4.35 3.57 -17.09
C GLY A 99 -4.36 2.14 -17.63
N SER A 100 -3.81 1.99 -18.84
CA SER A 100 -3.94 0.76 -19.62
C SER A 100 -3.26 -0.47 -19.00
N LEU A 101 -2.20 -0.28 -18.20
CA LEU A 101 -1.54 -1.37 -17.48
C LEU A 101 -2.42 -1.88 -16.33
N GLY A 102 -3.04 -0.98 -15.55
CA GLY A 102 -3.97 -1.37 -14.49
C GLY A 102 -5.17 -2.16 -15.01
N GLY A 103 -5.74 -1.75 -16.15
CA GLY A 103 -6.78 -2.51 -16.83
C GLY A 103 -6.31 -3.89 -17.31
N TRP A 104 -5.09 -3.97 -17.84
CA TRP A 104 -4.50 -5.24 -18.30
C TRP A 104 -4.22 -6.22 -17.15
N VAL A 105 -3.70 -5.73 -16.02
CA VAL A 105 -3.46 -6.50 -14.79
C VAL A 105 -4.78 -7.05 -14.24
N GLN A 106 -5.82 -6.22 -14.19
CA GLN A 106 -7.15 -6.67 -13.75
C GLN A 106 -7.71 -7.74 -14.70
N TYR A 107 -7.49 -7.59 -16.01
CA TYR A 107 -7.87 -8.60 -16.99
C TYR A 107 -7.08 -9.91 -16.80
N GLN A 108 -5.79 -9.87 -16.44
CA GLN A 108 -5.03 -11.10 -16.15
C GLN A 108 -5.63 -11.89 -14.99
N ARG A 109 -6.04 -11.20 -13.90
CA ARG A 109 -6.74 -11.84 -12.77
C ARG A 109 -8.02 -12.54 -13.21
N GLN A 110 -8.84 -11.86 -14.02
CA GLN A 110 -10.08 -12.45 -14.56
C GLN A 110 -9.81 -13.62 -15.50
N CYS A 111 -8.74 -13.56 -16.31
CA CYS A 111 -8.34 -14.65 -17.18
C CYS A 111 -7.88 -15.87 -16.39
N HIS A 112 -7.13 -15.67 -15.30
CA HIS A 112 -6.71 -16.73 -14.40
C HIS A 112 -7.91 -17.45 -13.77
N ASP A 113 -8.85 -16.71 -13.20
CA ASP A 113 -10.06 -17.28 -12.57
C ASP A 113 -10.92 -18.08 -13.56
N LYS A 114 -10.85 -17.73 -14.85
CA LYS A 114 -11.57 -18.41 -15.94
C LYS A 114 -10.75 -19.50 -16.64
N GLY A 115 -9.54 -19.82 -16.16
CA GLY A 115 -8.66 -20.81 -16.78
C GLY A 115 -8.20 -20.45 -18.21
N LYS A 116 -8.15 -19.16 -18.55
CA LYS A 116 -7.82 -18.66 -19.91
C LYS A 116 -6.36 -18.30 -20.12
N LEU A 117 -5.54 -18.32 -19.07
CA LEU A 117 -4.10 -18.09 -19.19
C LEU A 117 -3.40 -19.39 -19.55
N SER A 118 -2.40 -19.31 -20.43
CA SER A 118 -1.53 -20.46 -20.70
C SER A 118 -0.57 -20.71 -19.54
N THR A 119 -0.06 -21.94 -19.41
CA THR A 119 0.94 -22.30 -18.39
C THR A 119 2.15 -21.36 -18.43
N SER A 120 2.66 -21.04 -19.63
CA SER A 120 3.78 -20.11 -19.80
C SER A 120 3.47 -18.69 -19.29
N GLN A 121 2.24 -18.21 -19.45
CA GLN A 121 1.82 -16.89 -18.93
C GLN A 121 1.72 -16.91 -17.40
N ILE A 122 1.20 -17.99 -16.83
CA ILE A 122 1.11 -18.18 -15.38
C ILE A 122 2.52 -18.25 -14.77
N ASP A 123 3.44 -19.01 -15.38
CA ASP A 123 4.82 -19.14 -14.90
C ASP A 123 5.57 -17.80 -14.92
N LYS A 124 5.37 -17.00 -15.98
CA LYS A 124 5.93 -15.64 -16.05
C LYS A 124 5.39 -14.73 -14.95
N LEU A 125 4.07 -14.74 -14.72
CA LEU A 125 3.45 -13.96 -13.66
C LEU A 125 3.88 -14.45 -12.27
N LYS A 126 4.06 -15.75 -12.09
CA LYS A 126 4.61 -16.34 -10.86
C LYS A 126 6.03 -15.85 -10.59
N GLY A 127 6.86 -15.66 -11.62
CA GLY A 127 8.23 -15.16 -11.48
C GLY A 127 8.37 -13.71 -10.99
N ILE A 128 7.27 -12.98 -10.84
CA ILE A 128 7.23 -11.60 -10.29
C ILE A 128 6.25 -11.51 -9.10
N ASP A 129 6.01 -12.62 -8.41
CA ASP A 129 5.07 -12.72 -7.28
C ASP A 129 3.73 -12.04 -7.58
N PHE A 130 3.12 -12.40 -8.72
CA PHE A 130 1.91 -11.72 -9.16
C PHE A 130 0.75 -11.87 -8.17
N ILE A 131 0.21 -10.75 -7.72
CA ILE A 131 -0.89 -10.69 -6.75
C ILE A 131 -2.20 -10.95 -7.48
N TRP A 132 -2.62 -12.22 -7.48
CA TRP A 132 -3.89 -12.69 -8.03
C TRP A 132 -5.09 -12.15 -7.25
N ASN A 133 -5.06 -12.26 -5.92
CA ASN A 133 -6.13 -11.81 -5.04
C ASN A 133 -5.67 -10.64 -4.16
N VAL A 134 -6.00 -9.41 -4.60
CA VAL A 134 -5.62 -8.17 -3.91
C VAL A 134 -6.20 -8.11 -2.49
N ARG A 135 -7.45 -8.55 -2.29
CA ARG A 135 -8.09 -8.50 -0.98
C ARG A 135 -7.45 -9.47 0.01
N LYS A 136 -7.08 -10.68 -0.45
CA LYS A 136 -6.34 -11.65 0.36
C LYS A 136 -4.97 -11.08 0.73
N HIS A 137 -4.23 -10.55 -0.25
CA HIS A 137 -2.91 -9.95 -0.02
C HIS A 137 -2.96 -8.73 0.92
N GLN A 138 -3.92 -7.82 0.76
CA GLN A 138 -4.08 -6.68 1.67
C GLN A 138 -4.38 -7.10 3.10
N TRP A 139 -5.21 -8.14 3.28
CA TRP A 139 -5.45 -8.70 4.60
C TRP A 139 -4.17 -9.32 5.19
N GLU A 140 -3.40 -10.04 4.38
CA GLU A 140 -2.13 -10.63 4.78
C GLU A 140 -1.13 -9.60 5.29
N GLN A 141 -0.97 -8.48 4.58
CA GLN A 141 -0.06 -7.40 5.00
C GLN A 141 -0.48 -6.81 6.35
N ARG A 142 -1.77 -6.57 6.55
CA ARG A 142 -2.28 -6.08 7.84
C ARG A 142 -2.14 -7.09 8.96
N PHE A 143 -2.32 -8.37 8.66
CA PHE A 143 -2.08 -9.45 9.62
C PHE A 143 -0.62 -9.45 10.09
N ILE A 144 0.34 -9.32 9.15
CA ILE A 144 1.77 -9.24 9.47
C ILE A 144 2.05 -8.02 10.36
N GLU A 145 1.54 -6.84 10.00
CA GLU A 145 1.70 -5.61 10.81
C GLU A 145 1.17 -5.79 12.25
N VAL A 146 0.01 -6.42 12.43
CA VAL A 146 -0.54 -6.69 13.77
C VAL A 146 0.29 -7.73 14.50
N LYS A 147 0.74 -8.78 13.83
CA LYS A 147 1.58 -9.82 14.42
C LYS A 147 2.88 -9.22 14.97
N GLU A 148 3.60 -8.44 14.15
CA GLU A 148 4.83 -7.76 14.56
C GLU A 148 4.59 -6.81 15.74
N PHE A 149 3.45 -6.09 15.72
CA PHE A 149 3.06 -5.24 16.83
C PHE A 149 2.84 -6.04 18.12
N ILE A 150 2.14 -7.17 18.08
CA ILE A 150 1.91 -8.03 19.25
C ILE A 150 3.21 -8.66 19.74
N GLU A 151 4.09 -9.11 18.85
CA GLU A 151 5.41 -9.65 19.20
C GLU A 151 6.27 -8.61 19.93
N THR A 152 6.14 -7.32 19.56
CA THR A 152 6.91 -6.22 20.17
C THR A 152 6.28 -5.72 21.47
N ASN A 153 4.94 -5.64 21.56
CA ASN A 153 4.23 -4.96 22.65
C ASN A 153 3.51 -5.93 23.61
N GLY A 154 3.43 -7.22 23.28
CA GLY A 154 2.71 -8.24 24.05
C GLY A 154 1.18 -8.14 23.97
N HIS A 155 0.63 -7.23 23.16
CA HIS A 155 -0.82 -7.01 23.06
C HIS A 155 -1.27 -6.42 21.71
N SER A 156 -2.56 -6.58 21.39
CA SER A 156 -3.18 -6.05 20.15
C SER A 156 -3.81 -4.66 20.30
N CYS A 157 -3.49 -3.94 21.39
CA CYS A 157 -3.96 -2.57 21.64
C CYS A 157 -3.15 -1.54 20.84
N ILE A 158 -3.54 -1.39 19.58
CA ILE A 158 -2.92 -0.46 18.65
C ILE A 158 -3.13 1.01 19.12
N PRO A 159 -2.06 1.82 19.27
CA PRO A 159 -2.16 3.22 19.69
C PRO A 159 -3.00 4.08 18.74
N SER A 160 -3.61 5.14 19.27
CA SER A 160 -4.41 6.09 18.48
C SER A 160 -3.57 7.18 17.82
N THR A 161 -2.29 6.93 17.52
CA THR A 161 -1.42 7.89 16.85
C THR A 161 -1.70 7.93 15.35
N SER A 162 -1.24 8.99 14.67
CA SER A 162 -1.40 9.14 13.22
C SER A 162 -0.77 8.00 12.42
N GLU A 163 0.35 7.46 12.91
CA GLU A 163 1.07 6.31 12.36
C GLU A 163 0.18 5.04 12.34
N TYR A 164 -0.43 4.73 13.49
CA TYR A 164 -1.17 3.49 13.67
C TYR A 164 -2.67 3.57 13.34
N LYS A 165 -3.18 4.74 12.99
CA LYS A 165 -4.61 4.98 12.70
C LYS A 165 -5.21 3.97 11.72
N SER A 166 -4.47 3.60 10.68
CA SER A 166 -4.96 2.65 9.67
C SER A 166 -5.02 1.20 10.18
N LEU A 167 -4.04 0.80 10.99
CA LEU A 167 -3.95 -0.53 11.61
C LEU A 167 -4.99 -0.68 12.73
N GLN A 168 -5.20 0.38 13.52
CA GLN A 168 -6.24 0.45 14.55
C GLN A 168 -7.64 0.26 13.95
N ALA A 169 -7.95 0.98 12.88
CA ALA A 169 -9.23 0.85 12.18
C ALA A 169 -9.42 -0.57 11.60
N TRP A 170 -8.35 -1.19 11.10
CA TRP A 170 -8.38 -2.56 10.62
C TRP A 170 -8.67 -3.58 11.74
N CYS A 171 -8.00 -3.44 12.90
CA CYS A 171 -8.25 -4.26 14.08
C CYS A 171 -9.69 -4.13 14.56
N GLY A 172 -10.20 -2.89 14.68
CA GLY A 172 -11.59 -2.63 15.03
C GLY A 172 -12.57 -3.28 14.05
N LYS A 173 -12.25 -3.30 12.75
CA LYS A 173 -13.06 -4.00 11.76
C LYS A 173 -13.05 -5.52 11.98
N GLN A 174 -11.92 -6.14 12.32
CA GLN A 174 -11.88 -7.58 12.63
C GLN A 174 -12.76 -7.91 13.84
N ARG A 175 -12.67 -7.11 14.91
CA ARG A 175 -13.52 -7.28 16.11
C ARG A 175 -15.00 -7.17 15.81
N THR A 176 -15.41 -6.21 14.97
CA THR A 176 -16.82 -6.08 14.53
C THR A 176 -17.26 -7.28 13.71
N LEU A 177 -16.42 -7.78 12.79
CA LEU A 177 -16.74 -8.97 12.00
C LEU A 177 -16.88 -10.22 12.87
N TRP A 178 -16.02 -10.38 13.87
CA TRP A 178 -16.10 -11.46 14.83
C TRP A 178 -17.40 -11.40 15.65
N LYS A 179 -17.75 -10.24 16.22
CA LYS A 179 -19.04 -10.06 16.94
C LYS A 179 -20.24 -10.40 16.07
N MET A 180 -20.22 -9.99 14.79
CA MET A 180 -21.28 -10.32 13.83
C MET A 180 -21.37 -11.82 13.55
N LYS A 181 -20.23 -12.51 13.47
CA LYS A 181 -20.15 -13.97 13.30
C LYS A 181 -20.74 -14.70 14.51
N GLN A 182 -20.40 -14.27 15.73
CA GLN A 182 -20.91 -14.87 16.97
C GLN A 182 -22.40 -14.63 17.18
N ALA A 183 -22.94 -13.50 16.71
CA ALA A 183 -24.37 -13.17 16.81
C ALA A 183 -25.27 -14.00 15.86
N ASN A 184 -24.71 -15.00 15.16
CA ASN A 184 -25.40 -15.88 14.21
C ASN A 184 -26.22 -15.09 13.17
N SER A 185 -25.67 -13.95 12.73
CA SER A 185 -26.30 -13.06 11.76
C SER A 185 -26.40 -13.76 10.40
N THR A 186 -27.56 -13.67 9.75
CA THR A 186 -27.85 -14.29 8.43
C THR A 186 -27.04 -13.72 7.26
N THR A 187 -26.05 -12.85 7.54
CA THR A 187 -25.22 -12.19 6.54
C THR A 187 -23.90 -12.91 6.39
N THR A 188 -23.46 -13.18 5.16
CA THR A 188 -22.14 -13.74 4.84
C THR A 188 -21.03 -12.94 5.52
N CYS A 189 -20.36 -13.52 6.51
CA CYS A 189 -19.27 -12.87 7.24
C CYS A 189 -17.97 -12.90 6.43
N ALA A 190 -17.31 -11.75 6.29
CA ALA A 190 -16.01 -11.64 5.60
C ALA A 190 -14.82 -12.16 6.42
N LEU A 191 -15.04 -12.50 7.69
CA LEU A 191 -14.08 -13.18 8.55
C LEU A 191 -14.28 -14.70 8.39
N THR A 192 -13.42 -15.31 7.60
CA THR A 192 -13.36 -16.76 7.39
C THR A 192 -12.78 -17.44 8.63
N ASP A 193 -13.07 -18.73 8.83
CA ASP A 193 -12.48 -19.53 9.92
C ASP A 193 -10.94 -19.49 9.89
N GLU A 194 -10.34 -19.65 8.71
CA GLU A 194 -8.88 -19.50 8.51
C GLU A 194 -8.33 -18.17 9.05
N ARG A 195 -9.07 -17.06 8.90
CA ARG A 195 -8.61 -15.74 9.34
C ARG A 195 -8.76 -15.57 10.85
N GLU A 196 -9.79 -16.16 11.43
CA GLU A 196 -10.01 -16.20 12.87
C GLU A 196 -8.91 -17.02 13.55
N GLU A 197 -8.69 -18.27 13.10
CA GLU A 197 -7.65 -19.15 13.64
C GLU A 197 -6.25 -18.51 13.59
N ARG A 198 -5.94 -17.78 12.51
CA ARG A 198 -4.67 -17.07 12.39
C ARG A 198 -4.53 -15.91 13.38
N LEU A 199 -5.61 -15.17 13.62
CA LEU A 199 -5.63 -14.09 14.60
C LEU A 199 -5.58 -14.63 16.03
N ASP A 200 -6.23 -15.77 16.30
CA ASP A 200 -6.12 -16.48 17.57
C ASP A 200 -4.68 -16.96 17.84
N ALA A 201 -4.01 -17.49 16.82
CA ALA A 201 -2.63 -17.98 16.92
C ALA A 201 -1.61 -16.89 17.31
N ILE A 202 -1.96 -15.61 17.14
CA ILE A 202 -1.13 -14.47 17.55
C ILE A 202 -1.67 -13.78 18.81
N ASN A 203 -2.59 -14.41 19.55
CA ASN A 203 -3.26 -13.83 20.72
C ASN A 203 -3.93 -12.47 20.42
N PHE A 204 -4.58 -12.34 19.26
CA PHE A 204 -5.35 -11.15 18.92
C PHE A 204 -6.56 -11.01 19.85
N ASP A 205 -6.71 -9.85 20.49
CA ASP A 205 -7.83 -9.60 21.39
C ASP A 205 -9.08 -9.16 20.60
N TRP A 206 -10.04 -10.08 20.50
CA TRP A 206 -11.32 -9.87 19.84
C TRP A 206 -12.28 -8.94 20.59
N GLN A 207 -12.17 -8.92 21.91
CA GLN A 207 -13.12 -8.20 22.75
C GLN A 207 -12.62 -6.79 23.05
N THR A 208 -11.33 -6.50 22.85
CA THR A 208 -10.66 -5.33 23.46
C THR A 208 -11.08 -5.32 24.92
N SER A 209 -10.80 -6.42 25.62
CA SER A 209 -11.20 -6.50 27.00
C SER A 209 -10.33 -5.51 27.75
N HIS A 210 -10.94 -4.42 28.20
CA HIS A 210 -10.34 -3.54 29.21
C HIS A 210 -9.72 -4.37 30.34
N GLU A 211 -10.23 -5.57 30.59
CA GLU A 211 -9.70 -6.51 31.58
C GLU A 211 -8.33 -7.10 31.21
N TYR A 212 -8.08 -7.56 29.98
CA TYR A 212 -6.74 -8.05 29.62
C TYR A 212 -5.70 -6.93 29.66
N VAL A 213 -6.07 -5.76 29.11
CA VAL A 213 -5.21 -4.56 29.14
C VAL A 213 -4.95 -4.13 30.58
N TRP A 214 -5.98 -4.15 31.42
CA TRP A 214 -5.87 -3.87 32.84
C TRP A 214 -4.91 -4.82 33.53
N GLN A 215 -5.12 -6.13 33.40
CA GLN A 215 -4.27 -7.15 34.04
C GLN A 215 -2.82 -7.06 33.55
N SER A 216 -2.60 -6.87 32.25
CA SER A 216 -1.25 -6.70 31.68
C SER A 216 -0.55 -5.44 32.21
N ARG A 217 -1.24 -4.30 32.26
CA ARG A 217 -0.68 -3.04 32.80
C ARG A 217 -0.47 -3.10 34.30
N LEU A 218 -1.34 -3.81 35.03
CA LEU A 218 -1.17 -4.09 36.45
C LEU A 218 0.09 -4.93 36.70
N GLU A 219 0.35 -5.94 35.87
CA GLU A 219 1.57 -6.75 35.96
C GLU A 219 2.84 -5.93 35.66
N GLN A 220 2.80 -5.08 34.63
CA GLN A 220 3.90 -4.14 34.34
C GLN A 220 4.14 -3.17 35.50
N LEU A 221 3.07 -2.68 36.13
CA LEU A 221 3.16 -1.79 37.29
C LEU A 221 3.76 -2.51 38.51
N LYS A 222 3.41 -3.79 38.74
CA LYS A 222 4.06 -4.63 39.78
C LYS A 222 5.55 -4.80 39.51
N ALA A 223 5.93 -5.13 38.28
CA ALA A 223 7.34 -5.29 37.90
C ALA A 223 8.11 -3.98 38.10
N TYR A 224 7.55 -2.85 37.65
CA TYR A 224 8.13 -1.53 37.87
C TYR A 224 8.36 -1.24 39.37
N LYS A 225 7.39 -1.57 40.23
CA LYS A 225 7.55 -1.43 41.68
C LYS A 225 8.67 -2.29 42.24
N GLN A 226 8.80 -3.53 41.78
CA GLN A 226 9.87 -4.44 42.23
C GLN A 226 11.25 -3.89 41.86
N GLU A 227 11.40 -3.29 40.68
CA GLU A 227 12.67 -2.75 40.21
C GLU A 227 13.02 -1.38 40.82
N ASN A 228 12.03 -0.49 41.00
CA ASN A 228 12.27 0.91 41.35
C ASN A 228 11.86 1.26 42.79
N GLY A 229 11.16 0.36 43.49
CA GLY A 229 10.69 0.57 44.87
C GLY A 229 9.45 1.48 44.99
N HIS A 230 9.08 2.22 43.94
CA HIS A 230 7.97 3.17 43.95
C HIS A 230 7.04 3.03 42.72
N LEU A 231 5.88 3.69 42.78
CA LEU A 231 4.87 3.73 41.70
C LEU A 231 4.68 5.13 41.10
N ASN A 232 5.60 6.05 41.38
CA ASN A 232 5.56 7.44 40.89
C ASN A 232 5.96 7.55 39.43
N LEU A 233 5.04 7.21 38.54
CA LEU A 233 5.15 7.44 37.10
C LEU A 233 4.44 8.73 36.68
N SER A 234 5.05 9.44 35.73
CA SER A 234 4.56 10.59 35.00
C SER A 234 4.22 10.20 33.57
N LYS A 235 3.40 11.00 32.88
CA LYS A 235 3.09 10.81 31.44
C LYS A 235 4.32 10.77 30.51
N ASN A 236 5.48 11.22 30.99
CA ASN A 236 6.73 11.19 30.23
C ASN A 236 7.48 9.84 30.36
N ASP A 237 7.07 8.97 31.28
CA ASP A 237 7.73 7.68 31.56
C ASP A 237 7.18 6.56 30.65
N GLY A 238 6.94 6.89 29.38
CA GLY A 238 6.40 5.98 28.37
C GLY A 238 4.95 5.55 28.63
N ASP A 239 4.57 4.45 27.98
CA ASP A 239 3.18 3.98 27.92
C ASP A 239 2.60 3.63 29.30
N LEU A 240 3.42 3.07 30.20
CA LEU A 240 2.99 2.76 31.56
C LEU A 240 2.69 4.03 32.36
N GLY A 241 3.49 5.09 32.14
CA GLY A 241 3.26 6.41 32.76
C GLY A 241 2.00 7.12 32.25
N VAL A 242 1.72 7.03 30.95
CA VAL A 242 0.45 7.50 30.36
C VAL A 242 -0.75 6.74 30.95
N TRP A 243 -0.63 5.42 31.11
CA TRP A 243 -1.68 4.60 31.69
C TRP A 243 -1.94 4.94 33.17
N VAL A 244 -0.89 5.14 33.97
CA VAL A 244 -0.97 5.60 35.37
C VAL A 244 -1.66 6.96 35.48
N ASP A 245 -1.30 7.92 34.63
CA ASP A 245 -1.93 9.25 34.60
C ASP A 245 -3.41 9.18 34.23
N THR A 246 -3.76 8.26 33.33
CA THR A 246 -5.16 7.97 32.99
C THR A 246 -5.94 7.47 34.20
N GLN A 247 -5.38 6.57 35.03
CA GLN A 247 -6.07 6.09 36.23
C GLN A 247 -6.32 7.22 37.24
N ARG A 248 -5.34 8.10 37.44
CA ARG A 248 -5.51 9.29 38.31
C ARG A 248 -6.62 10.22 37.80
N THR A 249 -6.73 10.38 36.48
CA THR A 249 -7.79 11.18 35.86
C THR A 249 -9.17 10.54 36.03
N GLU A 250 -9.29 9.23 35.79
CA GLU A 250 -10.53 8.47 36.00
C GLU A 250 -10.99 8.51 37.46
N MET A 251 -10.07 8.47 38.43
CA MET A 251 -10.39 8.61 39.85
C MET A 251 -10.99 9.98 40.17
N ARG A 252 -10.41 11.07 39.62
CA ARG A 252 -10.96 12.42 39.80
C ARG A 252 -12.38 12.52 39.22
N PHE A 253 -12.59 12.01 38.00
CA PHE A 253 -13.93 12.02 37.41
C PHE A 253 -14.94 11.23 38.23
N LYS A 254 -14.54 10.12 38.84
CA LYS A 254 -15.39 9.34 39.74
C LYS A 254 -15.74 10.13 41.01
N MET A 255 -14.78 10.84 41.60
CA MET A 255 -15.01 11.73 42.75
C MET A 255 -15.96 12.90 42.42
N ASP A 256 -15.91 13.39 41.17
CA ASP A 256 -16.81 14.42 40.64
C ASP A 256 -18.22 13.88 40.28
N GLY A 257 -18.47 12.58 40.48
CA GLY A 257 -19.76 11.93 40.25
C GLY A 257 -20.01 11.52 38.79
N HIS A 258 -18.98 11.53 37.94
CA HIS A 258 -19.09 11.03 36.57
C HIS A 258 -18.99 9.50 36.51
N HIS A 259 -19.62 8.91 35.49
CA HIS A 259 -19.44 7.50 35.17
C HIS A 259 -18.05 7.25 34.58
N THR A 260 -17.34 6.25 35.10
CA THR A 260 -15.96 5.90 34.70
C THR A 260 -15.79 4.40 34.55
N HIS A 261 -14.72 3.97 33.90
CA HIS A 261 -14.37 2.54 33.76
C HIS A 261 -13.47 2.03 34.90
N LEU A 262 -13.23 2.87 35.91
CA LEU A 262 -12.49 2.54 37.12
C LEU A 262 -13.46 1.97 38.17
N THR A 263 -13.66 0.65 38.14
CA THR A 263 -14.50 -0.07 39.10
C THR A 263 -13.88 -0.05 40.50
N ASP A 264 -14.68 -0.33 41.53
CA ASP A 264 -14.17 -0.39 42.91
C ASP A 264 -13.12 -1.49 43.06
N GLU A 265 -13.29 -2.63 42.38
CA GLU A 265 -12.32 -3.73 42.34
C GLU A 265 -10.96 -3.29 41.79
N ARG A 266 -10.95 -2.47 40.74
CA ARG A 266 -9.72 -1.92 40.13
C ARG A 266 -9.01 -0.91 41.04
N ILE A 267 -9.78 -0.14 41.81
CA ILE A 267 -9.26 0.77 42.82
C ILE A 267 -8.57 -0.04 43.92
N ASP A 268 -9.26 -1.05 44.44
CA ASP A 268 -8.74 -1.93 45.49
C ASP A 268 -7.43 -2.63 45.06
N GLU A 269 -7.35 -3.09 43.81
CA GLU A 269 -6.13 -3.71 43.28
C GLU A 269 -4.94 -2.74 43.26
N LEU A 270 -5.14 -1.50 42.80
CA LEU A 270 -4.09 -0.48 42.79
C LEU A 270 -3.70 -0.06 44.21
N GLU A 271 -4.66 0.08 45.12
CA GLU A 271 -4.40 0.45 46.51
C GLU A 271 -3.63 -0.63 47.28
N ARG A 272 -3.92 -1.92 47.01
CA ARG A 272 -3.13 -3.04 47.54
C ARG A 272 -1.68 -3.02 47.05
N LEU A 273 -1.43 -2.50 45.85
CA LEU A 273 -0.08 -2.26 45.36
C LEU A 273 0.59 -1.01 45.96
N GLY A 274 -0.11 -0.24 46.79
CA GLY A 274 0.40 1.01 47.38
C GLY A 274 0.40 2.17 46.38
N PHE A 275 -0.47 2.14 45.37
CA PHE A 275 -0.57 3.19 44.37
C PHE A 275 -1.04 4.53 44.97
N GLY A 276 -0.36 5.61 44.62
CA GLY A 276 -0.73 6.97 45.01
C GLY A 276 -1.60 7.65 43.93
N TRP A 277 -2.85 7.96 44.29
CA TRP A 277 -3.78 8.69 43.42
C TRP A 277 -3.38 10.15 43.16
N SER A 278 -2.51 10.72 44.01
CA SER A 278 -1.80 11.96 43.72
C SER A 278 -0.30 11.82 43.98
N ILE A 279 0.51 12.60 43.25
CA ILE A 279 1.97 12.68 43.45
C ILE A 279 2.30 13.16 44.87
N ARG A 280 1.40 13.91 45.52
CA ARG A 280 1.56 14.38 46.90
C ARG A 280 1.19 13.31 47.94
N ASP A 281 0.33 12.36 47.59
CA ASP A 281 -0.08 11.26 48.49
C ASP A 281 0.90 10.09 48.46
N ALA A 282 1.61 9.90 47.35
CA ALA A 282 2.63 8.86 47.22
C ALA A 282 3.85 9.11 48.12
N ALA A 283 4.29 10.38 48.25
CA ALA A 283 5.43 10.78 49.09
C ALA A 283 5.19 10.64 50.62
N LYS A 284 3.97 10.26 51.04
CA LYS A 284 3.61 10.05 52.47
C LYS A 284 3.50 8.57 52.84
N LYS A 285 3.54 7.66 51.87
CA LYS A 285 3.34 6.22 52.06
C LYS A 285 4.61 5.40 51.79
N GLU A 286 5.70 6.05 51.39
CA GLU A 286 7.08 5.53 51.38
C GLU A 286 7.74 5.78 52.75
#